data_AF-A0A8H4Y1A5-F1
#
_entry.id   AF-A0A8H4Y1A5-F1
#
_cell.length_a   1.000
_cell.length_b   1.000
_cell.length_c   1.000
_cell.angle_alpha   90.00
_cell.angle_beta   90.00
_cell.angle_gamma   90.00
#
_symmetry.space_group_name_H-M   'P 1'
#
loop_
_entity.id
_entity.type
_entity.pdbx_description
1 polymer ?
#
loop_
_entity_poly.entity_id
_entity_poly.type
_entity_poly.pdbx_seq_one_letter_code
_entity_poly.pdbx_strand_id
1 'polypeptide(L)'
;MVEARSTGAPFWALVRAETLKLRVSTRPRGARLASIPLARLESWTRGCDATVSSDSSGPFRFMRITIDSDGVCHLERLADYPRPPVLVGQRAQRFVIADLNQVIRITAYFRDGFCWLKIPQNHADLHVWDTPYPPKVSSIPIYEPVSIRQRFIEGSSMVSLSDMDCHYLRAVNLRRKGTTGLAFNLSPHHSCIEPYDIDIHTETHPWRPIERRGRQEAIYLPLPPGDEILWLQVRSSGRITGFVVCTPFQYAIFASTKLTGLQLETKLSGVVHIGYQGTPHFRILAFSHLPEAVICASGEKNMPVAFYPKREPSNTKGLDVRSTGPRPRMGRGRAPLFWSWAPLEDIEHVRVFQGRWNQFKGMLVSYRNGGQRFVGTALRDKKDSMRDWGNPSAMCVEILPPERGVRVHFDRVSRQRPSSVFENHELKGELHCWHHRDGPAIVRVLPSGSWQSSDRIEM
;
A
#
# COMPACT_ATOMS: atom_id res chain seq x y z
N MET A 1 -17.19 10.86 -14.69
CA MET A 1 -16.39 11.45 -13.58
C MET A 1 -17.19 11.58 -12.27
N VAL A 2 -18.49 11.94 -12.32
CA VAL A 2 -19.40 11.91 -11.16
C VAL A 2 -19.83 10.50 -10.77
N GLU A 3 -20.09 9.64 -11.77
CA GLU A 3 -20.49 8.24 -11.57
C GLU A 3 -19.53 7.44 -10.70
N ALA A 4 -18.21 7.55 -10.95
CA ALA A 4 -17.18 6.80 -10.22
C ALA A 4 -17.11 7.13 -8.72
N ARG A 5 -17.67 8.27 -8.27
CA ARG A 5 -17.71 8.67 -6.85
C ARG A 5 -19.08 8.46 -6.20
N SER A 6 -20.07 7.98 -6.96
CA SER A 6 -21.47 7.89 -6.54
C SER A 6 -22.16 6.66 -7.15
N THR A 7 -21.40 5.59 -7.43
CA THR A 7 -21.89 4.39 -8.12
C THR A 7 -23.10 3.75 -7.43
N GLY A 8 -23.24 3.91 -6.11
CA GLY A 8 -24.38 3.44 -5.30
C GLY A 8 -25.55 4.43 -5.18
N ALA A 9 -25.50 5.62 -5.76
CA ALA A 9 -26.61 6.57 -5.65
C ALA A 9 -27.83 6.09 -6.47
N PRO A 10 -29.07 6.34 -5.99
CA PRO A 10 -30.30 5.93 -6.66
C PRO A 10 -30.38 6.37 -8.13
N PHE A 11 -29.82 7.55 -8.45
CA PHE A 11 -29.74 8.06 -9.82
C PHE A 11 -28.98 7.10 -10.76
N TRP A 12 -27.79 6.64 -10.38
CA TRP A 12 -27.00 5.74 -11.22
C TRP A 12 -27.58 4.33 -11.28
N ALA A 13 -28.25 3.89 -10.21
CA ALA A 13 -29.03 2.65 -10.24
C ALA A 13 -30.18 2.75 -11.26
N LEU A 14 -30.90 3.86 -11.30
CA LEU A 14 -31.99 4.11 -12.27
C LEU A 14 -31.46 4.19 -13.70
N VAL A 15 -30.35 4.91 -13.93
CA VAL A 15 -29.70 4.99 -15.26
C VAL A 15 -29.29 3.59 -15.75
N ARG A 16 -28.70 2.76 -14.87
CA ARG A 16 -28.35 1.36 -15.22
C ARG A 16 -29.60 0.52 -15.52
N ALA A 17 -30.65 0.66 -14.72
CA ALA A 17 -31.90 -0.08 -14.92
C ALA A 17 -32.58 0.28 -16.25
N GLU A 18 -32.68 1.57 -16.58
CA GLU A 18 -33.26 2.03 -17.85
C GLU A 18 -32.38 1.65 -19.05
N THR A 19 -31.06 1.74 -18.92
CA THR A 19 -30.12 1.28 -19.96
C THR A 19 -30.25 -0.23 -20.20
N LEU A 20 -30.35 -1.03 -19.13
CA LEU A 20 -30.57 -2.47 -19.23
C LEU A 20 -31.91 -2.79 -19.88
N LYS A 21 -32.98 -2.09 -19.46
CA LYS A 21 -34.34 -2.25 -20.01
C LYS A 21 -34.40 -1.96 -21.50
N LEU A 22 -33.78 -0.86 -21.96
CA LEU A 22 -33.68 -0.50 -23.38
C LEU A 22 -32.90 -1.55 -24.19
N ARG A 23 -31.87 -2.16 -23.60
CA ARG A 23 -31.05 -3.18 -24.25
C ARG A 23 -31.74 -4.55 -24.31
N VAL A 24 -32.52 -4.90 -23.29
CA VAL A 24 -33.34 -6.11 -23.28
C VAL A 24 -34.53 -5.98 -24.24
N SER A 25 -35.09 -4.77 -24.42
CA SER A 25 -36.21 -4.55 -25.34
C SER A 25 -35.81 -4.54 -26.81
N THR A 26 -34.56 -4.21 -27.14
CA THR A 26 -34.05 -4.12 -28.52
C THR A 26 -33.49 -5.43 -29.07
N ARG A 27 -33.45 -6.51 -28.27
CA ARG A 27 -32.91 -7.80 -28.67
C ARG A 27 -34.00 -8.80 -29.05
N PRO A 28 -33.73 -9.74 -29.97
CA PRO A 28 -34.68 -10.79 -30.34
C PRO A 28 -35.12 -11.56 -29.10
N ARG A 29 -36.40 -11.47 -28.75
CA ARG A 29 -36.99 -12.23 -27.65
C ARG A 29 -37.30 -13.64 -28.14
N GLY A 30 -36.94 -14.65 -27.35
CA GLY A 30 -37.30 -16.05 -27.60
C GLY A 30 -36.12 -17.00 -27.82
N ALA A 31 -34.88 -16.55 -27.62
CA ALA A 31 -33.73 -17.44 -27.64
C ALA A 31 -33.85 -18.50 -26.53
N ARG A 32 -33.72 -19.78 -26.90
CA ARG A 32 -33.71 -20.90 -25.95
C ARG A 32 -32.51 -20.73 -25.02
N LEU A 33 -32.71 -20.93 -23.72
CA LEU A 33 -31.63 -20.90 -22.74
C LEU A 33 -30.60 -21.97 -23.09
N ALA A 34 -29.40 -21.55 -23.49
CA ALA A 34 -28.27 -22.43 -23.67
C ALA A 34 -27.51 -22.56 -22.34
N SER A 35 -27.06 -23.77 -22.02
CA SER A 35 -26.32 -24.09 -20.80
C SER A 35 -25.07 -24.87 -21.18
N ILE A 36 -23.90 -24.29 -20.98
CA ILE A 36 -22.62 -24.83 -21.43
C ILE A 36 -21.64 -24.84 -20.24
N PRO A 37 -21.03 -25.98 -19.90
CA PRO A 37 -19.94 -26.01 -18.92
C PRO A 37 -18.81 -25.08 -19.39
N LEU A 38 -18.30 -24.23 -18.50
CA LEU A 38 -17.30 -23.23 -18.87
C LEU A 38 -16.02 -23.89 -19.41
N ALA A 39 -15.65 -25.05 -18.87
CA ALA A 39 -14.55 -25.89 -19.35
C ALA A 39 -14.77 -26.52 -20.74
N ARG A 40 -15.92 -26.33 -21.40
CA ARG A 40 -16.19 -26.73 -22.80
C ARG A 40 -16.33 -25.55 -23.76
N LEU A 41 -16.58 -24.35 -23.23
CA LEU A 41 -16.68 -23.13 -24.02
C LEU A 41 -15.34 -22.78 -24.64
N GLU A 42 -15.30 -22.42 -25.92
CA GLU A 42 -14.09 -21.94 -26.62
C GLU A 42 -13.99 -20.42 -26.56
N SER A 43 -15.02 -19.72 -27.04
CA SER A 43 -15.13 -18.28 -26.95
C SER A 43 -16.59 -17.79 -26.96
N TRP A 44 -16.82 -16.63 -26.40
CA TRP A 44 -18.09 -15.92 -26.47
C TRP A 44 -17.90 -14.42 -26.26
N THR A 45 -18.68 -13.61 -26.98
CA THR A 45 -18.77 -12.17 -26.80
C THR A 45 -20.22 -11.77 -26.64
N ARG A 46 -20.52 -10.80 -25.76
CA ARG A 46 -21.89 -10.33 -25.51
C ARG A 46 -22.62 -9.99 -26.81
N GLY A 47 -23.80 -10.57 -26.98
CA GLY A 47 -24.62 -10.41 -28.19
C GLY A 47 -24.32 -11.40 -29.32
N CYS A 48 -23.27 -12.21 -29.21
CA CYS A 48 -22.95 -13.27 -30.17
C CYS A 48 -23.34 -14.65 -29.60
N ASP A 49 -23.35 -15.66 -30.48
CA ASP A 49 -23.53 -17.05 -30.09
C ASP A 49 -22.25 -17.62 -29.46
N ALA A 50 -22.42 -18.57 -28.54
CA ALA A 50 -21.32 -19.24 -27.86
C ALA A 50 -20.71 -20.33 -28.75
N THR A 51 -19.37 -20.36 -28.84
CA THR A 51 -18.64 -21.42 -29.54
C THR A 51 -18.17 -22.46 -28.53
N VAL A 52 -18.33 -23.74 -28.88
CA VAL A 52 -17.99 -24.88 -28.01
C VAL A 52 -16.86 -25.66 -28.67
N SER A 53 -15.82 -25.98 -27.89
CA SER A 53 -14.69 -26.77 -28.37
C SER A 53 -15.16 -28.17 -28.73
N SER A 54 -14.86 -28.61 -29.96
CA SER A 54 -15.08 -30.00 -30.40
C SER A 54 -14.05 -30.96 -29.80
N ASP A 55 -12.84 -30.47 -29.51
CA ASP A 55 -11.74 -31.25 -28.94
C ASP A 55 -11.43 -30.86 -27.49
N SER A 56 -11.29 -31.86 -26.63
CA SER A 56 -10.84 -31.73 -25.24
C SER A 56 -9.31 -31.77 -25.10
N SER A 57 -8.57 -32.00 -26.19
CA SER A 57 -7.11 -32.21 -26.22
C SER A 57 -6.28 -31.02 -26.71
N GLY A 58 -6.92 -29.87 -27.01
CA GLY A 58 -6.23 -28.67 -27.50
C GLY A 58 -5.21 -28.07 -26.51
N PRO A 59 -4.32 -27.16 -26.95
CA PRO A 59 -3.27 -26.56 -26.12
C PRO A 59 -3.79 -25.60 -25.04
N PHE A 60 -5.10 -25.40 -24.95
CA PHE A 60 -5.75 -24.45 -24.04
C PHE A 60 -5.78 -24.96 -22.61
N ARG A 61 -5.23 -24.16 -21.68
CA ARG A 61 -5.18 -24.49 -20.25
C ARG A 61 -5.95 -23.52 -19.36
N PHE A 62 -6.26 -22.32 -19.87
CA PHE A 62 -6.89 -21.27 -19.08
C PHE A 62 -8.16 -20.73 -19.73
N MET A 63 -9.04 -20.21 -18.88
CA MET A 63 -10.24 -19.46 -19.25
C MET A 63 -10.07 -18.02 -18.77
N ARG A 64 -10.23 -17.06 -19.68
CA ARG A 64 -10.34 -15.63 -19.33
C ARG A 64 -11.80 -15.19 -19.39
N ILE A 65 -12.25 -14.57 -18.31
CA ILE A 65 -13.57 -13.97 -18.18
C ILE A 65 -13.37 -12.47 -18.09
N THR A 66 -13.95 -11.71 -19.01
CA THR A 66 -13.98 -10.25 -18.96
C THR A 66 -15.36 -9.77 -18.54
N ILE A 67 -15.38 -8.86 -17.58
CA ILE A 67 -16.57 -8.32 -16.93
C ILE A 67 -16.50 -6.80 -17.03
N ASP A 68 -17.58 -6.16 -17.47
CA ASP A 68 -17.73 -4.70 -17.44
C ASP A 68 -18.86 -4.30 -16.48
N SER A 69 -19.31 -3.05 -16.53
CA SER A 69 -20.41 -2.53 -15.70
C SER A 69 -21.75 -3.26 -15.90
N ASP A 70 -21.93 -3.97 -17.01
CA ASP A 70 -23.14 -4.71 -17.37
C ASP A 70 -22.97 -6.23 -17.18
N GLY A 71 -21.91 -6.68 -16.52
CA GLY A 71 -21.62 -8.08 -16.23
C GLY A 71 -20.65 -8.71 -17.23
N VAL A 72 -20.72 -10.03 -17.44
CA VAL A 72 -19.82 -10.75 -18.35
C VAL A 72 -20.00 -10.21 -19.77
N CYS A 73 -18.89 -9.79 -20.40
CA CYS A 73 -18.90 -9.25 -21.76
C CYS A 73 -18.08 -10.09 -22.74
N HIS A 74 -17.11 -10.86 -22.25
CA HIS A 74 -16.27 -11.72 -23.09
C HIS A 74 -15.77 -12.93 -22.31
N LEU A 75 -15.70 -14.07 -22.98
CA LEU A 75 -15.15 -15.34 -22.50
C LEU A 75 -14.24 -15.90 -23.58
N GLU A 76 -13.05 -16.36 -23.23
CA GLU A 76 -12.13 -16.97 -24.18
C GLU A 76 -11.18 -17.96 -23.52
N ARG A 77 -10.73 -18.93 -24.30
CA ARG A 77 -9.63 -19.82 -23.92
C ARG A 77 -8.27 -19.21 -24.22
N LEU A 78 -7.34 -19.47 -23.32
CA LEU A 78 -5.93 -19.12 -23.50
C LEU A 78 -5.07 -20.39 -23.45
N ALA A 79 -4.13 -20.49 -24.39
CA ALA A 79 -3.13 -21.56 -24.41
C ALA A 79 -2.22 -21.44 -23.18
N ASP A 80 -1.72 -20.23 -22.95
CA ASP A 80 -0.82 -19.90 -21.86
C ASP A 80 -1.40 -18.85 -20.93
N TYR A 81 -0.87 -18.82 -19.72
CA TYR A 81 -1.20 -17.77 -18.76
C TYR A 81 -0.56 -16.45 -19.23
N PRO A 82 -1.32 -15.34 -19.30
CA PRO A 82 -0.79 -14.10 -19.82
C PRO A 82 0.38 -13.60 -18.98
N ARG A 83 1.45 -13.18 -19.65
CA ARG A 83 2.61 -12.54 -19.01
C ARG A 83 2.68 -11.09 -19.48
N PRO A 84 2.34 -10.12 -18.63
CA PRO A 84 2.48 -8.72 -19.02
C PRO A 84 3.95 -8.31 -19.11
N PRO A 85 4.31 -7.43 -20.05
CA PRO A 85 5.52 -6.63 -19.93
C PRO A 85 5.36 -5.50 -18.89
N VAL A 86 4.13 -5.05 -18.63
CA VAL A 86 3.79 -4.01 -17.64
C VAL A 86 2.39 -4.28 -17.06
N LEU A 87 2.26 -4.27 -15.73
CA LEU A 87 0.95 -4.36 -15.08
C LEU A 87 0.22 -3.01 -15.18
N VAL A 88 -0.87 -2.98 -15.95
CA VAL A 88 -1.74 -1.81 -16.09
C VAL A 88 -3.17 -2.19 -15.74
N GLY A 89 -3.73 -1.51 -14.73
CA GLY A 89 -5.13 -1.64 -14.34
C GLY A 89 -6.07 -0.92 -15.31
N GLN A 90 -7.21 -1.53 -15.58
CA GLN A 90 -8.31 -1.00 -16.37
C GLN A 90 -9.43 -0.50 -15.47
N ARG A 91 -9.94 0.69 -15.77
CA ARG A 91 -11.01 1.29 -14.96
C ARG A 91 -12.37 0.63 -15.18
N ALA A 92 -12.68 0.28 -16.43
CA ALA A 92 -14.02 -0.14 -16.85
C ALA A 92 -14.23 -1.65 -16.94
N GLN A 93 -13.14 -2.44 -16.94
CA GLN A 93 -13.22 -3.89 -17.11
C GLN A 93 -12.50 -4.62 -15.99
N ARG A 94 -12.97 -5.82 -15.70
CA ARG A 94 -12.40 -6.77 -14.76
C ARG A 94 -12.15 -8.09 -15.45
N PHE A 95 -11.18 -8.81 -14.93
CA PHE A 95 -10.66 -10.01 -15.55
C PHE A 95 -10.54 -11.12 -14.52
N VAL A 96 -11.02 -12.30 -14.86
CA VAL A 96 -10.72 -13.53 -14.12
C VAL A 96 -9.92 -14.41 -15.05
N ILE A 97 -8.81 -14.97 -14.57
CA ILE A 97 -8.05 -15.99 -15.29
C ILE A 97 -7.96 -17.21 -14.41
N ALA A 98 -8.58 -18.29 -14.87
CA ALA A 98 -8.67 -19.53 -14.13
C ALA A 98 -8.17 -20.69 -14.99
N ASP A 99 -7.58 -21.68 -14.33
CA ASP A 99 -7.25 -22.95 -14.97
C ASP A 99 -8.55 -23.67 -15.36
N LEU A 100 -8.56 -24.38 -16.48
CA LEU A 100 -9.75 -25.13 -16.92
C LEU A 100 -10.22 -26.15 -15.86
N ASN A 101 -9.31 -26.69 -15.06
CA ASN A 101 -9.63 -27.57 -13.93
C ASN A 101 -10.39 -26.84 -12.81
N GLN A 102 -10.12 -25.54 -12.59
CA GLN A 102 -10.82 -24.75 -11.57
C GLN A 102 -12.26 -24.43 -12.00
N VAL A 103 -12.51 -24.28 -13.30
CA VAL A 103 -13.82 -23.90 -13.85
C VAL A 103 -14.66 -25.09 -14.33
N ILE A 104 -14.20 -26.33 -14.13
CA ILE A 104 -14.89 -27.54 -14.59
C ILE A 104 -16.31 -27.69 -14.00
N ARG A 105 -16.53 -27.15 -12.80
CA ARG A 105 -17.83 -27.17 -12.10
C ARG A 105 -18.66 -25.91 -12.33
N ILE A 106 -18.17 -24.96 -13.13
CA ILE A 106 -18.86 -23.71 -13.43
C ILE A 106 -19.63 -23.86 -14.74
N THR A 107 -20.92 -23.51 -14.70
CA THR A 107 -21.78 -23.53 -15.89
C THR A 107 -22.11 -22.11 -16.33
N ALA A 108 -21.93 -21.83 -17.62
CA ALA A 108 -22.35 -20.61 -18.27
C ALA A 108 -23.73 -20.78 -18.91
N TYR A 109 -24.63 -19.85 -18.61
CA TYR A 109 -25.98 -19.78 -19.16
C TYR A 109 -26.07 -18.61 -20.13
N PHE A 110 -26.56 -18.85 -21.34
CA PHE A 110 -26.69 -17.84 -22.38
C PHE A 110 -28.14 -17.66 -22.78
N ARG A 111 -28.61 -16.41 -22.78
CA ARG A 111 -29.95 -16.03 -23.21
C ARG A 111 -29.99 -14.57 -23.59
N ASP A 112 -30.66 -14.24 -24.69
CA ASP A 112 -30.87 -12.86 -25.17
C ASP A 112 -29.55 -12.06 -25.28
N GLY A 113 -28.46 -12.76 -25.65
CA GLY A 113 -27.11 -12.20 -25.78
C GLY A 113 -26.42 -11.83 -24.46
N PHE A 114 -26.91 -12.31 -23.31
CA PHE A 114 -26.29 -12.19 -21.99
C PHE A 114 -25.73 -13.53 -21.52
N CYS A 115 -24.77 -13.46 -20.59
CA CYS A 115 -24.15 -14.62 -19.96
C CYS A 115 -24.25 -14.53 -18.43
N TRP A 116 -24.69 -15.60 -17.78
CA TRP A 116 -24.65 -15.78 -16.33
C TRP A 116 -23.80 -16.98 -15.96
N LEU A 117 -23.03 -16.88 -14.88
CA LEU A 117 -22.20 -17.96 -14.38
C LEU A 117 -22.81 -18.52 -13.10
N LYS A 118 -23.06 -19.84 -13.07
CA LYS A 118 -23.39 -20.54 -11.83
C LYS A 118 -22.11 -21.05 -11.20
N ILE A 119 -21.71 -20.37 -10.12
CA ILE A 119 -20.52 -20.69 -9.34
C ILE A 119 -20.97 -21.49 -8.10
N PRO A 120 -20.50 -22.74 -7.90
CA PRO A 120 -20.84 -23.53 -6.72
C PRO A 120 -20.30 -22.88 -5.43
N GLN A 121 -21.06 -22.95 -4.33
CA GLN A 121 -20.74 -22.29 -3.05
C GLN A 121 -19.35 -22.61 -2.46
N ASN A 122 -18.76 -23.77 -2.81
CA ASN A 122 -17.46 -24.23 -2.28
C ASN A 122 -16.34 -24.29 -3.35
N HIS A 123 -16.60 -23.81 -4.56
CA HIS A 123 -15.66 -23.87 -5.68
C HIS A 123 -15.63 -22.54 -6.42
N ALA A 124 -14.72 -21.67 -6.03
CA ALA A 124 -13.51 -21.46 -6.82
C ALA A 124 -12.73 -20.27 -6.27
N ASP A 125 -11.41 -20.42 -6.25
CA ASP A 125 -10.46 -19.33 -5.96
C ASP A 125 -10.38 -18.40 -7.18
N LEU A 126 -11.52 -17.90 -7.65
CA LEU A 126 -11.60 -16.95 -8.75
C LEU A 126 -11.24 -15.58 -8.22
N HIS A 127 -10.04 -15.13 -8.56
CA HIS A 127 -9.60 -13.78 -8.31
C HIS A 127 -10.01 -12.90 -9.49
N VAL A 128 -10.75 -11.84 -9.18
CA VAL A 128 -11.14 -10.76 -10.08
C VAL A 128 -10.03 -9.72 -10.05
N TRP A 129 -9.50 -9.39 -11.21
CA TRP A 129 -8.42 -8.44 -11.39
C TRP A 129 -8.89 -7.21 -12.14
N ASP A 130 -8.26 -6.07 -11.87
CA ASP A 130 -8.43 -4.89 -12.71
C ASP A 130 -7.53 -4.92 -13.96
N THR A 131 -6.65 -5.91 -14.13
CA THR A 131 -5.74 -6.00 -15.27
C THR A 131 -6.01 -7.25 -16.13
N PRO A 132 -5.93 -7.18 -17.47
CA PRO A 132 -6.12 -8.33 -18.37
C PRO A 132 -4.96 -9.34 -18.35
N TYR A 133 -3.85 -8.97 -17.72
CA TYR A 133 -2.63 -9.77 -17.63
C TYR A 133 -2.19 -9.88 -16.16
N PRO A 134 -3.03 -10.46 -15.27
CA PRO A 134 -2.71 -10.56 -13.85
C PRO A 134 -1.49 -11.45 -13.60
N PRO A 135 -0.79 -11.32 -12.46
CA PRO A 135 0.16 -12.32 -11.98
C PRO A 135 -0.56 -13.63 -11.62
N LYS A 136 0.08 -14.78 -11.87
CA LYS A 136 -0.50 -16.10 -11.57
C LYS A 136 -0.64 -16.28 -10.06
N VAL A 137 -1.81 -16.71 -9.58
CA VAL A 137 -2.00 -17.06 -8.17
C VAL A 137 -1.73 -18.56 -8.01
N SER A 138 -0.73 -18.98 -7.22
CA SER A 138 -0.41 -20.41 -7.04
C SER A 138 -0.85 -20.97 -5.69
N SER A 139 -1.68 -22.00 -5.74
CA SER A 139 -2.05 -22.80 -4.59
C SER A 139 -0.97 -23.85 -4.27
N ILE A 140 -0.30 -23.77 -3.11
CA ILE A 140 0.63 -24.82 -2.57
C ILE A 140 0.49 -24.85 -1.03
N PRO A 141 0.61 -26.02 -0.36
CA PRO A 141 -0.16 -26.36 0.84
C PRO A 141 0.40 -25.84 2.17
N ILE A 142 -0.48 -26.00 3.15
CA ILE A 142 -0.44 -25.48 4.52
C ILE A 142 0.66 -26.15 5.33
N TYR A 143 1.49 -25.32 5.98
CA TYR A 143 2.04 -25.64 7.29
C TYR A 143 1.58 -24.54 8.27
N GLU A 144 0.76 -24.91 9.25
CA GLU A 144 0.28 -24.02 10.32
C GLU A 144 1.40 -23.71 11.33
N PRO A 145 1.39 -22.53 11.99
CA PRO A 145 0.59 -22.38 13.21
C PRO A 145 -0.40 -21.18 13.25
N VAL A 146 -1.65 -21.50 13.60
CA VAL A 146 -2.65 -20.81 14.48
C VAL A 146 -3.12 -19.37 14.17
N SER A 147 -2.83 -18.74 13.03
CA SER A 147 -3.65 -17.58 12.58
C SER A 147 -3.55 -17.20 11.11
N ILE A 148 -2.80 -17.94 10.29
CA ILE A 148 -2.58 -17.55 8.89
C ILE A 148 -2.47 -18.81 8.04
N ARG A 149 -3.57 -19.27 7.43
CA ARG A 149 -3.56 -20.31 6.39
C ARG A 149 -3.20 -19.65 5.05
N GLN A 150 -1.95 -19.80 4.59
CA GLN A 150 -1.42 -19.08 3.43
C GLN A 150 -1.91 -19.65 2.09
N ARG A 151 -2.33 -18.77 1.17
CA ARG A 151 -2.38 -19.04 -0.28
C ARG A 151 -1.39 -18.10 -0.94
N PHE A 152 -0.50 -18.63 -1.77
CA PHE A 152 0.53 -17.84 -2.42
C PHE A 152 -0.01 -17.27 -3.74
N ILE A 153 0.38 -16.03 -4.07
CA ILE A 153 0.35 -15.62 -5.48
C ILE A 153 1.71 -16.04 -6.05
N GLU A 154 1.73 -16.81 -7.13
CA GLU A 154 2.95 -17.24 -7.82
C GLU A 154 3.68 -15.95 -8.24
N GLY A 155 4.82 -15.68 -7.61
CA GLY A 155 5.52 -14.41 -7.79
C GLY A 155 5.14 -13.30 -6.80
N SER A 156 4.75 -13.62 -5.55
CA SER A 156 4.46 -12.62 -4.50
C SER A 156 4.76 -13.10 -3.07
N SER A 157 4.93 -12.16 -2.14
CA SER A 157 5.12 -12.44 -0.70
C SER A 157 4.34 -11.41 0.11
N MET A 158 3.16 -11.75 0.60
CA MET A 158 2.48 -11.19 1.78
C MET A 158 1.07 -11.82 1.88
N VAL A 159 0.74 -12.42 3.03
CA VAL A 159 -0.63 -12.65 3.52
C VAL A 159 -1.53 -13.69 2.78
N SER A 160 -2.44 -14.27 3.57
CA SER A 160 -3.51 -15.20 3.17
C SER A 160 -4.70 -14.49 2.52
N LEU A 161 -5.18 -15.03 1.40
CA LEU A 161 -6.39 -14.59 0.71
C LEU A 161 -7.66 -15.29 1.23
N SER A 162 -7.58 -16.21 2.21
CA SER A 162 -8.72 -17.04 2.63
C SER A 162 -9.56 -16.47 3.77
N ASP A 163 -9.01 -15.56 4.59
CA ASP A 163 -9.72 -14.94 5.73
C ASP A 163 -10.32 -13.57 5.38
N MET A 164 -10.07 -13.09 4.16
CA MET A 164 -10.61 -11.83 3.65
C MET A 164 -11.59 -12.16 2.52
N ASP A 165 -12.77 -11.53 2.49
CA ASP A 165 -13.71 -11.54 1.35
C ASP A 165 -13.13 -10.81 0.11
N CYS A 166 -11.84 -10.99 -0.15
CA CYS A 166 -11.04 -10.28 -1.15
C CYS A 166 -10.95 -11.10 -2.43
N HIS A 167 -12.09 -11.22 -3.10
CA HIS A 167 -12.14 -11.73 -4.48
C HIS A 167 -11.63 -10.71 -5.50
N TYR A 168 -11.34 -9.47 -5.08
CA TYR A 168 -10.99 -8.38 -5.96
C TYR A 168 -9.57 -7.87 -5.69
N LEU A 169 -8.72 -7.97 -6.71
CA LEU A 169 -7.31 -7.60 -6.68
C LEU A 169 -7.03 -6.50 -7.70
N ARG A 170 -6.10 -5.61 -7.33
CA ARG A 170 -5.73 -4.43 -8.08
C ARG A 170 -4.22 -4.31 -8.20
N ALA A 171 -3.71 -4.07 -9.40
CA ALA A 171 -2.30 -3.78 -9.61
C ALA A 171 -2.02 -2.27 -9.59
N VAL A 172 -1.30 -1.81 -8.56
CA VAL A 172 -0.77 -0.45 -8.43
C VAL A 172 0.61 -0.39 -9.08
N ASN A 173 0.68 0.16 -10.30
CA ASN A 173 1.92 0.29 -11.05
C ASN A 173 2.84 1.36 -10.47
N LEU A 174 4.03 0.96 -10.01
CA LEU A 174 5.05 1.81 -9.40
C LEU A 174 5.92 2.52 -10.45
N ARG A 175 6.02 1.98 -11.67
CA ARG A 175 6.80 2.51 -12.79
C ARG A 175 5.97 3.35 -13.76
N ARG A 176 4.73 3.66 -13.39
CA ARG A 176 3.85 4.47 -14.22
C ARG A 176 4.45 5.87 -14.39
N LYS A 177 4.60 6.32 -15.63
CA LYS A 177 5.00 7.69 -15.94
C LYS A 177 4.07 8.68 -15.26
N GLY A 178 4.65 9.65 -14.55
CA GLY A 178 3.91 10.66 -13.79
C GLY A 178 3.50 10.24 -12.38
N THR A 179 3.91 9.06 -11.87
CA THR A 179 3.88 8.79 -10.42
C THR A 179 4.88 9.70 -9.72
N THR A 180 4.43 10.40 -8.68
CA THR A 180 5.25 11.38 -7.93
C THR A 180 5.49 10.96 -6.48
N GLY A 181 4.83 9.90 -6.02
CA GLY A 181 4.99 9.34 -4.67
C GLY A 181 3.88 8.39 -4.27
N LEU A 182 4.04 7.78 -3.09
CA LEU A 182 3.08 6.87 -2.47
C LEU A 182 2.75 7.36 -1.06
N ALA A 183 1.50 7.29 -0.65
CA ALA A 183 1.10 7.48 0.73
C ALA A 183 0.63 6.15 1.32
N PHE A 184 1.27 5.76 2.41
CA PHE A 184 0.92 4.58 3.19
C PHE A 184 0.05 5.03 4.34
N ASN A 185 -1.22 4.69 4.29
CA ASN A 185 -2.10 4.90 5.43
C ASN A 185 -2.02 3.68 6.35
N LEU A 186 -1.64 3.93 7.59
CA LEU A 186 -1.36 2.94 8.62
C LEU A 186 -2.47 2.96 9.66
N SER A 187 -2.99 1.78 10.01
CA SER A 187 -4.03 1.66 11.02
C SER A 187 -3.46 0.92 12.22
N PRO A 188 -3.44 1.54 13.41
CA PRO A 188 -3.12 0.83 14.63
C PRO A 188 -4.25 -0.12 14.99
N HIS A 189 -4.01 -1.42 14.81
CA HIS A 189 -4.79 -2.47 15.44
C HIS A 189 -4.23 -2.75 16.84
N HIS A 190 -5.05 -3.31 17.74
CA HIS A 190 -4.69 -3.57 19.15
C HIS A 190 -3.40 -4.42 19.33
N SER A 191 -2.93 -5.10 18.27
CA SER A 191 -1.77 -5.99 18.28
C SER A 191 -0.84 -5.83 17.06
N CYS A 192 -1.14 -4.97 16.09
CA CYS A 192 -0.27 -4.74 14.92
C CYS A 192 -0.52 -3.38 14.26
N ILE A 193 0.45 -2.90 13.48
CA ILE A 193 0.20 -1.90 12.44
C ILE A 193 0.39 -2.56 11.10
N GLU A 194 -0.63 -2.43 10.27
CA GLU A 194 -0.59 -2.87 8.90
C GLU A 194 -0.95 -1.67 8.01
N PRO A 195 -0.27 -1.51 6.87
CA PRO A 195 -0.76 -0.62 5.84
C PRO A 195 -2.14 -1.12 5.44
N TYR A 196 -3.15 -0.30 5.71
CA TYR A 196 -4.55 -0.64 5.44
C TYR A 196 -5.01 -0.06 4.11
N ASP A 197 -4.27 0.93 3.59
CA ASP A 197 -4.53 1.57 2.31
C ASP A 197 -3.22 2.17 1.76
N ILE A 198 -3.08 2.15 0.44
CA ILE A 198 -2.01 2.84 -0.29
C ILE A 198 -2.64 3.75 -1.34
N ASP A 199 -2.28 5.03 -1.25
CA ASP A 199 -2.62 6.04 -2.24
C ASP A 199 -1.42 6.32 -3.14
N ILE A 200 -1.67 6.41 -4.45
CA ILE A 200 -0.67 6.80 -5.45
C ILE A 200 -0.84 8.28 -5.76
N HIS A 201 0.24 9.04 -5.62
CA HIS A 201 0.29 10.43 -6.06
C HIS A 201 0.86 10.50 -7.48
N THR A 202 0.28 11.37 -8.29
CA THR A 202 0.69 11.59 -9.68
C THR A 202 0.76 13.08 -10.00
N GLU A 203 1.33 13.48 -11.14
CA GLU A 203 1.34 14.89 -11.55
C GLU A 203 -0.07 15.53 -11.55
N THR A 204 -1.08 14.78 -11.98
CA THR A 204 -2.49 15.23 -11.99
C THR A 204 -3.16 15.19 -10.61
N HIS A 205 -2.59 14.42 -9.69
CA HIS A 205 -3.05 14.25 -8.32
C HIS A 205 -1.83 14.30 -7.40
N PRO A 206 -1.19 15.49 -7.29
CA PRO A 206 0.10 15.61 -6.62
C PRO A 206 -0.05 15.28 -5.13
N TRP A 207 1.05 15.35 -4.39
CA TRP A 207 0.97 15.24 -2.94
C TRP A 207 -0.15 16.13 -2.39
N ARG A 208 -1.11 15.52 -1.71
CA ARG A 208 -2.22 16.20 -1.04
C ARG A 208 -2.09 15.95 0.46
N PRO A 209 -2.33 16.97 1.29
CA PRO A 209 -2.56 16.80 2.72
C PRO A 209 -3.52 15.63 2.97
N ILE A 210 -3.06 14.61 3.72
CA ILE A 210 -3.90 13.46 4.06
C ILE A 210 -4.73 13.87 5.26
N GLU A 211 -6.03 14.08 5.04
CA GLU A 211 -6.94 14.47 6.11
C GLU A 211 -7.02 13.36 7.16
N ARG A 212 -6.83 13.73 8.43
CA ARG A 212 -6.91 12.78 9.54
C ARG A 212 -8.32 12.20 9.66
N ARG A 213 -8.46 10.89 9.42
CA ARG A 213 -9.70 10.13 9.69
C ARG A 213 -9.48 9.16 10.85
N GLY A 214 -10.09 9.44 12.00
CA GLY A 214 -10.03 8.56 13.17
C GLY A 214 -8.62 8.38 13.74
N ARG A 215 -8.20 7.13 13.95
CA ARG A 215 -6.94 6.74 14.63
C ARG A 215 -5.78 6.43 13.68
N GLN A 216 -5.89 6.84 12.42
CA GLN A 216 -4.92 6.50 11.37
C GLN A 216 -3.62 7.29 11.51
N GLU A 217 -2.56 6.78 10.89
CA GLU A 217 -1.30 7.47 10.62
C GLU A 217 -1.02 7.42 9.12
N ALA A 218 -0.26 8.38 8.62
CA ALA A 218 0.09 8.40 7.20
C ALA A 218 1.55 8.76 7.01
N ILE A 219 2.24 7.96 6.19
CA ILE A 219 3.64 8.17 5.83
C ILE A 219 3.71 8.34 4.32
N TYR A 220 4.38 9.39 3.88
CA TYR A 220 4.56 9.68 2.46
C TYR A 220 5.95 9.23 2.01
N LEU A 221 6.00 8.54 0.87
CA LEU A 221 7.21 8.20 0.14
C LEU A 221 7.23 9.03 -1.15
N PRO A 222 8.03 10.10 -1.22
CA PRO A 222 8.26 10.80 -2.47
C PRO A 222 8.92 9.87 -3.51
N LEU A 223 8.50 9.97 -4.77
CA LEU A 223 9.13 9.31 -5.91
C LEU A 223 9.28 10.35 -7.03
N PRO A 224 10.29 11.22 -6.96
CA PRO A 224 10.50 12.26 -7.96
C PRO A 224 10.87 11.66 -9.34
N PRO A 225 10.74 12.43 -10.43
CA PRO A 225 11.10 11.95 -11.77
C PRO A 225 12.54 11.41 -11.82
N GLY A 226 12.68 10.18 -12.33
CA GLY A 226 13.98 9.50 -12.42
C GLY A 226 14.38 8.71 -11.17
N ASP A 227 13.61 8.81 -10.08
CA ASP A 227 13.77 7.91 -8.93
C ASP A 227 13.03 6.59 -9.17
N GLU A 228 13.63 5.50 -8.71
CA GLU A 228 13.07 4.16 -8.83
C GLU A 228 13.34 3.36 -7.56
N ILE A 229 12.38 2.52 -7.18
CA ILE A 229 12.54 1.60 -6.05
C ILE A 229 13.43 0.45 -6.52
N LEU A 230 14.62 0.35 -5.94
CA LEU A 230 15.61 -0.69 -6.24
C LEU A 230 15.26 -2.01 -5.57
N TRP A 231 14.77 -1.95 -4.34
CA TRP A 231 14.19 -3.09 -3.64
C TRP A 231 13.25 -2.63 -2.54
N LEU A 232 12.38 -3.54 -2.13
CA LEU A 232 11.41 -3.30 -1.07
C LEU A 232 11.22 -4.58 -0.25
N GLN A 233 11.11 -4.42 1.06
CA GLN A 233 10.93 -5.51 2.01
C GLN A 233 9.96 -5.15 3.12
N VAL A 234 9.18 -6.13 3.57
CA VAL A 234 8.30 -6.00 4.74
C VAL A 234 8.88 -6.82 5.86
N ARG A 235 9.06 -6.15 6.99
CA ARG A 235 9.68 -6.69 8.19
C ARG A 235 8.64 -6.81 9.28
N SER A 236 8.71 -7.88 10.04
CA SER A 236 7.93 -8.06 11.26
C SER A 236 8.86 -8.33 12.42
N SER A 237 8.72 -7.55 13.48
CA SER A 237 9.37 -7.80 14.76
C SER A 237 8.33 -8.23 15.80
N GLY A 238 8.68 -9.21 16.63
CA GLY A 238 7.93 -9.60 17.84
C GLY A 238 8.91 -9.88 18.98
N ARG A 239 8.56 -9.95 20.27
CA ARG A 239 7.36 -9.58 21.03
C ARG A 239 7.68 -8.31 21.83
N ILE A 240 6.85 -7.27 21.77
CA ILE A 240 6.67 -6.44 22.97
C ILE A 240 5.56 -7.12 23.76
N THR A 241 5.90 -7.73 24.90
CA THR A 241 4.91 -8.09 25.91
C THR A 241 4.53 -6.80 26.62
N GLY A 242 3.50 -6.11 26.12
CA GLY A 242 2.91 -4.96 26.79
C GLY A 242 2.02 -5.45 27.93
N PHE A 243 2.26 -4.94 29.14
CA PHE A 243 1.34 -5.08 30.27
C PHE A 243 0.23 -4.04 30.08
N VAL A 244 -0.98 -4.46 29.75
CA VAL A 244 -2.16 -3.57 29.81
C VAL A 244 -2.83 -3.79 31.15
N VAL A 245 -2.64 -2.86 32.09
CA VAL A 245 -3.40 -2.83 33.34
C VAL A 245 -4.70 -2.08 33.07
N CYS A 246 -5.80 -2.81 32.90
CA CYS A 246 -7.14 -2.24 33.00
C CYS A 246 -7.57 -2.33 34.47
N THR A 247 -7.77 -1.19 35.16
CA THR A 247 -8.47 -1.15 36.45
C THR A 247 -9.96 -0.86 36.24
N PRO A 248 -10.88 -1.30 37.13
CA PRO A 248 -10.65 -1.81 38.49
C PRO A 248 -10.81 -3.34 38.67
N PHE A 249 -11.17 -4.13 37.66
CA PHE A 249 -11.18 -5.59 37.77
C PHE A 249 -9.95 -6.17 37.05
N GLN A 250 -8.93 -6.48 37.85
CA GLN A 250 -7.61 -6.98 37.43
C GLN A 250 -7.70 -8.23 36.54
N TYR A 251 -7.66 -8.02 35.22
CA TYR A 251 -7.25 -9.06 34.27
C TYR A 251 -6.09 -8.50 33.44
N ALA A 252 -4.91 -9.11 33.59
CA ALA A 252 -3.74 -8.81 32.77
C ALA A 252 -3.90 -9.53 31.42
N ILE A 253 -4.11 -8.77 30.35
CA ILE A 253 -4.10 -9.32 28.98
C ILE A 253 -2.69 -9.14 28.42
N PHE A 254 -1.97 -10.25 28.24
CA PHE A 254 -0.70 -10.28 27.52
C PHE A 254 -0.96 -10.13 26.01
N ALA A 255 -1.01 -8.89 25.53
CA ALA A 255 -1.08 -8.64 24.10
C ALA A 255 0.35 -8.70 23.52
N SER A 256 0.64 -9.75 22.75
CA SER A 256 1.83 -9.80 21.90
C SER A 256 1.62 -8.87 20.71
N THR A 257 2.21 -7.68 20.74
CA THR A 257 2.16 -6.75 19.59
C THR A 257 3.21 -7.16 18.55
N LYS A 258 2.79 -7.47 17.32
CA LYS A 258 3.67 -7.60 16.14
C LYS A 258 3.84 -6.22 15.52
N LEU A 259 5.08 -5.73 15.45
CA LEU A 259 5.37 -4.47 14.76
C LEU A 259 5.83 -4.78 13.35
N THR A 260 5.02 -4.40 12.37
CA THR A 260 5.36 -4.51 10.95
C THR A 260 5.87 -3.16 10.45
N GLY A 261 6.96 -3.20 9.67
CA GLY A 261 7.56 -2.03 9.04
C GLY A 261 7.93 -2.35 7.59
N LEU A 262 7.93 -1.33 6.77
CA LEU A 262 8.35 -1.38 5.38
C LEU A 262 9.72 -0.73 5.27
N GLN A 263 10.63 -1.37 4.55
CA GLN A 263 11.91 -0.78 4.22
C GLN A 263 12.16 -0.95 2.73
N LEU A 264 12.73 0.07 2.11
CA LEU A 264 13.01 0.08 0.69
C LEU A 264 14.25 0.90 0.41
N GLU A 265 14.84 0.72 -0.76
CA GLU A 265 15.89 1.59 -1.28
C GLU A 265 15.44 2.21 -2.59
N THR A 266 15.69 3.49 -2.72
CA THR A 266 15.43 4.27 -3.92
C THR A 266 16.75 4.70 -4.54
N LYS A 267 16.78 4.86 -5.86
CA LYS A 267 17.97 5.24 -6.62
C LYS A 267 18.53 6.61 -6.22
N LEU A 268 17.67 7.60 -6.02
CA LEU A 268 18.12 8.97 -5.71
C LEU A 268 18.18 9.24 -4.21
N SER A 269 17.28 8.62 -3.44
CA SER A 269 17.09 8.97 -2.03
C SER A 269 17.65 7.91 -1.08
N GLY A 270 18.17 6.78 -1.57
CA GLY A 270 18.76 5.71 -0.77
C GLY A 270 17.73 4.94 0.07
N VAL A 271 18.15 4.43 1.23
CA VAL A 271 17.32 3.58 2.10
C VAL A 271 16.29 4.39 2.87
N VAL A 272 15.02 4.03 2.73
CA VAL A 272 13.86 4.64 3.41
C VAL A 272 13.17 3.61 4.31
N HIS A 273 12.77 4.06 5.49
CA HIS A 273 12.02 3.27 6.46
C HIS A 273 10.62 3.87 6.67
N ILE A 274 9.60 3.02 6.65
CA ILE A 274 8.18 3.39 6.76
C ILE A 274 7.54 2.49 7.82
N GLY A 275 7.02 3.10 8.88
CA GLY A 275 6.33 2.40 9.97
C GLY A 275 7.00 2.57 11.32
N TYR A 276 6.72 1.65 12.24
CA TYR A 276 7.30 1.69 13.58
C TYR A 276 8.80 1.44 13.56
N GLN A 277 9.50 2.11 14.46
CA GLN A 277 10.90 1.85 14.71
C GLN A 277 11.13 0.35 14.94
N GLY A 278 11.95 -0.25 14.06
CA GLY A 278 12.24 -1.67 14.08
C GLY A 278 12.99 -2.12 15.34
N THR A 279 12.98 -3.42 15.57
CA THR A 279 13.94 -4.05 16.48
C THR A 279 15.03 -4.77 15.69
N PRO A 280 16.23 -4.96 16.28
CA PRO A 280 17.29 -5.70 15.60
C PRO A 280 16.87 -7.14 15.25
N HIS A 281 15.86 -7.65 15.96
CA HIS A 281 15.30 -8.98 15.77
C HIS A 281 13.99 -8.87 14.96
N PHE A 282 14.12 -9.00 13.64
CA PHE A 282 12.98 -9.01 12.73
C PHE A 282 13.00 -10.24 11.82
N ARG A 283 11.84 -10.58 11.27
CA ARG A 283 11.65 -11.54 10.19
C ARG A 283 11.24 -10.78 8.94
N ILE A 284 11.81 -11.14 7.79
CA ILE A 284 11.36 -10.63 6.50
C ILE A 284 10.13 -11.44 6.10
N LEU A 285 8.97 -10.78 6.00
CA LEU A 285 7.72 -11.38 5.55
C LEU A 285 7.58 -11.30 4.02
N ALA A 286 8.22 -10.31 3.41
CA ALA A 286 8.16 -10.05 1.99
C ALA A 286 9.42 -9.38 1.48
N PHE A 287 9.79 -9.72 0.25
CA PHE A 287 10.89 -9.06 -0.46
C PHE A 287 10.60 -9.04 -1.97
N SER A 288 10.96 -7.94 -2.62
CA SER A 288 11.01 -7.83 -4.07
C SER A 288 12.15 -6.91 -4.49
N HIS A 289 12.99 -7.40 -5.40
CA HIS A 289 13.99 -6.60 -6.10
C HIS A 289 13.39 -5.96 -7.35
N LEU A 290 13.60 -4.65 -7.52
CA LEU A 290 13.05 -3.81 -8.59
C LEU A 290 11.54 -4.02 -8.77
N PRO A 291 10.73 -3.75 -7.74
CA PRO A 291 9.28 -3.93 -7.82
C PRO A 291 8.69 -3.01 -8.89
N GLU A 292 7.83 -3.59 -9.71
CA GLU A 292 7.11 -2.92 -10.80
C GLU A 292 5.70 -2.51 -10.35
N ALA A 293 5.10 -3.26 -9.42
CA ALA A 293 3.79 -2.97 -8.88
C ALA A 293 3.61 -3.44 -7.42
N VAL A 294 2.66 -2.82 -6.73
CA VAL A 294 2.05 -3.33 -5.50
C VAL A 294 0.71 -3.94 -5.87
N ILE A 295 0.44 -5.16 -5.42
CA ILE A 295 -0.89 -5.77 -5.55
C ILE A 295 -1.67 -5.43 -4.29
N CYS A 296 -2.85 -4.85 -4.49
CA CYS A 296 -3.76 -4.50 -3.42
C CYS A 296 -5.02 -5.36 -3.50
N ALA A 297 -5.49 -5.86 -2.37
CA ALA A 297 -6.88 -6.26 -2.24
C ALA A 297 -7.72 -4.99 -2.24
N SER A 298 -8.72 -4.94 -3.13
CA SER A 298 -9.54 -3.74 -3.31
C SER A 298 -10.98 -4.00 -2.90
N GLY A 299 -11.33 -3.44 -1.73
CA GLY A 299 -12.69 -3.25 -1.24
C GLY A 299 -12.97 -1.75 -1.09
N GLU A 300 -13.40 -1.29 0.10
CA GLU A 300 -13.45 0.14 0.42
C GLU A 300 -12.06 0.81 0.45
N LYS A 301 -11.00 0.01 0.61
CA LYS A 301 -9.60 0.43 0.76
C LYS A 301 -8.69 -0.42 -0.13
N ASN A 302 -7.56 0.12 -0.57
CA ASN A 302 -6.53 -0.58 -1.35
C ASN A 302 -5.48 -1.19 -0.42
N MET A 303 -5.85 -2.25 0.30
CA MET A 303 -4.95 -2.91 1.24
C MET A 303 -3.83 -3.63 0.47
N PRO A 304 -2.54 -3.28 0.67
CA PRO A 304 -1.44 -3.97 0.00
C PRO A 304 -1.33 -5.41 0.49
N VAL A 305 -1.32 -6.34 -0.45
CA VAL A 305 -1.20 -7.78 -0.19
C VAL A 305 0.03 -8.39 -0.87
N ALA A 306 0.65 -7.75 -1.85
CA ALA A 306 1.87 -8.30 -2.45
C ALA A 306 2.69 -7.27 -3.23
N PHE A 307 3.91 -7.66 -3.58
CA PHE A 307 4.79 -6.93 -4.51
C PHE A 307 5.05 -7.78 -5.75
N TYR A 308 5.06 -7.13 -6.90
CA TYR A 308 5.32 -7.77 -8.18
C TYR A 308 6.48 -7.09 -8.92
N PRO A 309 7.37 -7.86 -9.58
CA PRO A 309 7.49 -9.32 -9.46
C PRO A 309 8.14 -9.70 -8.12
N LYS A 310 7.81 -10.87 -7.55
CA LYS A 310 8.68 -11.47 -6.52
C LYS A 310 9.96 -11.89 -7.19
N ARG A 311 11.00 -11.09 -6.97
CA ARG A 311 12.38 -11.45 -7.28
C ARG A 311 13.07 -11.67 -5.96
N GLU A 312 13.50 -12.92 -5.75
CA GLU A 312 14.30 -13.26 -4.59
C GLU A 312 15.62 -12.48 -4.64
N PRO A 313 16.19 -12.15 -3.47
CA PRO A 313 17.43 -11.39 -3.43
C PRO A 313 18.54 -12.18 -4.12
N SER A 314 19.07 -11.62 -5.22
CA SER A 314 20.16 -12.24 -5.98
C SER A 314 21.50 -12.23 -5.23
N ASN A 315 21.62 -11.42 -4.17
CA ASN A 315 22.74 -11.31 -3.24
C ASN A 315 22.32 -10.54 -1.96
N THR A 316 23.06 -10.71 -0.86
CA THR A 316 22.81 -10.23 0.52
C THR A 316 22.54 -8.73 0.72
N LYS A 317 22.73 -7.87 -0.29
CA LYS A 317 22.73 -6.40 -0.16
C LYS A 317 21.46 -5.79 0.45
N GLY A 318 20.30 -6.44 0.36
CA GLY A 318 19.03 -5.99 0.98
C GLY A 318 18.64 -6.71 2.28
N LEU A 319 19.14 -7.93 2.49
CA LEU A 319 18.83 -8.77 3.66
C LEU A 319 19.57 -8.31 4.92
N ASP A 320 20.83 -7.87 4.77
CA ASP A 320 21.70 -7.51 5.89
C ASP A 320 21.57 -6.06 6.36
N VAL A 321 20.69 -5.25 5.73
CA VAL A 321 20.47 -3.87 6.17
C VAL A 321 19.70 -3.88 7.49
N ARG A 322 20.38 -4.07 8.63
CA ARG A 322 19.80 -4.10 9.99
C ARG A 322 19.43 -2.71 10.51
N SER A 323 19.04 -1.80 9.62
CA SER A 323 18.59 -0.46 9.98
C SER A 323 17.35 -0.52 10.87
N THR A 324 17.55 -0.26 12.15
CA THR A 324 16.48 -0.07 13.14
C THR A 324 16.34 1.38 13.57
N GLY A 325 17.28 2.23 13.15
CA GLY A 325 17.42 3.57 13.66
C GLY A 325 17.82 3.63 15.13
N PRO A 326 18.37 4.76 15.56
CA PRO A 326 18.75 4.95 16.95
C PRO A 326 17.52 5.07 17.84
N ARG A 327 17.60 4.55 19.08
CA ARG A 327 16.45 4.48 19.99
C ARG A 327 16.50 5.60 21.02
N PRO A 328 15.53 6.52 21.06
CA PRO A 328 15.47 7.50 22.14
C PRO A 328 15.23 6.77 23.47
N ARG A 329 15.97 7.12 24.53
CA ARG A 329 15.76 6.62 25.90
C ARG A 329 14.43 7.09 26.47
N MET A 330 13.34 6.46 26.07
CA MET A 330 12.00 6.73 26.62
C MET A 330 11.89 6.13 28.03
N GLY A 331 11.27 6.88 28.95
CA GLY A 331 10.85 6.33 30.24
C GLY A 331 9.96 5.09 30.04
N ARG A 332 10.00 4.14 30.99
CA ARG A 332 9.21 2.89 30.91
C ARG A 332 7.74 3.21 30.57
N GLY A 333 7.17 2.53 29.57
CA GLY A 333 5.72 2.53 29.31
C GLY A 333 5.20 3.36 28.13
N ARG A 334 6.03 3.95 27.25
CA ARG A 334 5.53 4.62 26.04
C ARG A 334 5.38 3.68 24.84
N ALA A 335 4.31 3.90 24.07
CA ALA A 335 3.95 3.17 22.86
C ALA A 335 5.04 3.20 21.77
N PRO A 336 5.10 2.20 20.86
CA PRO A 336 6.08 2.16 19.77
C PRO A 336 6.01 3.44 18.92
N LEU A 337 7.15 4.02 18.56
CA LEU A 337 7.21 5.29 17.79
C LEU A 337 7.35 5.00 16.30
N PHE A 338 6.68 5.78 15.46
CA PHE A 338 7.05 5.87 14.05
C PHE A 338 8.40 6.56 13.95
N TRP A 339 9.25 6.05 13.07
CA TRP A 339 10.58 6.59 12.87
C TRP A 339 10.85 6.83 11.38
N SER A 340 11.35 8.02 11.11
CA SER A 340 11.79 8.48 9.80
C SER A 340 13.04 9.35 9.94
N TRP A 341 13.83 9.45 8.88
CA TRP A 341 15.06 10.22 8.90
C TRP A 341 15.41 10.76 7.51
N ALA A 342 16.23 11.80 7.47
CA ALA A 342 16.72 12.41 6.24
C ALA A 342 18.15 12.95 6.43
N PRO A 343 19.08 12.74 5.46
CA PRO A 343 20.34 13.46 5.46
C PRO A 343 20.08 14.96 5.33
N LEU A 344 20.95 15.75 5.97
CA LEU A 344 20.91 17.21 5.97
C LEU A 344 21.82 17.83 4.90
N GLU A 345 22.71 17.04 4.32
CA GLU A 345 23.63 17.48 3.27
C GLU A 345 22.91 17.62 1.92
N ASP A 346 23.42 18.52 1.07
CA ASP A 346 22.93 18.78 -0.30
C ASP A 346 21.42 19.10 -0.43
N ILE A 347 20.82 19.69 0.61
CA ILE A 347 19.44 20.18 0.55
C ILE A 347 19.36 21.34 -0.45
N GLU A 348 18.48 21.19 -1.44
CA GLU A 348 18.12 22.25 -2.38
C GLU A 348 16.87 23.01 -1.92
N HIS A 349 15.88 22.29 -1.38
CA HIS A 349 14.63 22.89 -0.93
C HIS A 349 14.02 22.08 0.22
N VAL A 350 13.44 22.76 1.21
CA VAL A 350 12.74 22.12 2.32
C VAL A 350 11.40 22.79 2.58
N ARG A 351 10.36 21.96 2.71
CA ARG A 351 9.02 22.37 3.14
C ARG A 351 8.74 21.78 4.51
N VAL A 352 8.60 22.61 5.54
CA VAL A 352 8.26 22.18 6.90
C VAL A 352 6.76 22.38 7.14
N PHE A 353 6.12 21.35 7.69
CA PHE A 353 4.72 21.35 8.05
C PHE A 353 4.55 21.46 9.55
N GLN A 354 3.68 22.38 9.94
CA GLN A 354 3.52 22.80 11.33
C GLN A 354 2.06 22.68 11.75
N GLY A 355 1.83 22.02 12.88
CA GLY A 355 0.50 21.89 13.48
C GLY A 355 0.14 23.08 14.36
N ARG A 356 -0.81 22.85 15.28
CA ARG A 356 -1.15 23.81 16.34
C ARG A 356 0.10 24.29 17.07
N TRP A 357 0.13 25.57 17.41
CA TRP A 357 1.26 26.21 18.11
C TRP A 357 2.60 26.14 17.35
N ASN A 358 2.56 25.99 16.02
CA ASN A 358 3.71 25.84 15.15
C ASN A 358 4.58 24.60 15.44
N GLN A 359 4.02 23.57 16.09
CA GLN A 359 4.75 22.33 16.38
C GLN A 359 5.05 21.56 15.10
N PHE A 360 6.26 21.02 15.00
CA PHE A 360 6.71 20.19 13.88
C PHE A 360 5.82 18.95 13.72
N LYS A 361 5.28 18.77 12.52
CA LYS A 361 4.52 17.57 12.11
C LYS A 361 5.32 16.71 11.14
N GLY A 362 6.03 17.36 10.23
CA GLY A 362 6.91 16.71 9.29
C GLY A 362 7.53 17.69 8.32
N MET A 363 8.36 17.20 7.42
CA MET A 363 8.97 18.00 6.36
C MET A 363 9.17 17.17 5.09
N LEU A 364 9.09 17.83 3.95
CA LEU A 364 9.52 17.30 2.65
C LEU A 364 10.84 17.98 2.28
N VAL A 365 11.89 17.18 2.11
CA VAL A 365 13.24 17.62 1.71
C VAL A 365 13.45 17.24 0.25
N SER A 366 13.96 18.18 -0.54
CA SER A 366 14.42 17.96 -1.92
C SER A 366 15.91 18.23 -1.98
N TYR A 367 16.64 17.30 -2.61
CA TYR A 367 18.09 17.31 -2.70
C TYR A 367 18.55 17.73 -4.09
N ARG A 368 19.76 18.27 -4.19
CA ARG A 368 20.38 18.70 -5.46
C ARG A 368 20.52 17.58 -6.50
N ASN A 369 20.55 16.32 -6.07
CA ASN A 369 20.56 15.16 -6.97
C ASN A 369 19.17 14.80 -7.53
N GLY A 370 18.14 15.59 -7.23
CA GLY A 370 16.74 15.36 -7.61
C GLY A 370 15.98 14.43 -6.67
N GLY A 371 16.64 13.79 -5.70
CA GLY A 371 16.02 12.92 -4.71
C GLY A 371 15.12 13.70 -3.73
N GLN A 372 14.21 12.99 -3.09
CA GLN A 372 13.29 13.56 -2.11
C GLN A 372 13.07 12.64 -0.92
N ARG A 373 12.97 13.22 0.27
CA ARG A 373 12.63 12.50 1.51
C ARG A 373 11.54 13.20 2.29
N PHE A 374 10.70 12.41 2.91
CA PHE A 374 9.70 12.90 3.84
C PHE A 374 9.99 12.38 5.25
N VAL A 375 9.96 13.29 6.22
CA VAL A 375 10.23 12.99 7.63
C VAL A 375 9.04 13.45 8.47
N GLY A 376 8.61 12.64 9.43
CA GLY A 376 7.44 12.88 10.28
C GLY A 376 6.13 12.35 9.69
N THR A 377 5.00 12.84 10.21
CA THR A 377 3.66 12.42 9.75
C THR A 377 3.24 13.20 8.50
N ALA A 378 2.58 12.53 7.56
CA ALA A 378 1.95 13.13 6.39
C ALA A 378 0.50 13.57 6.65
N LEU A 379 -0.05 13.27 7.83
CA LEU A 379 -1.39 13.70 8.22
C LEU A 379 -1.46 15.20 8.44
N ARG A 380 -2.55 15.81 7.97
CA ARG A 380 -2.76 17.25 8.06
C ARG A 380 -4.16 17.58 8.56
N ASP A 381 -4.23 18.59 9.40
CA ASP A 381 -5.46 19.26 9.78
C ASP A 381 -5.62 20.56 8.98
N LYS A 382 -6.86 21.04 8.80
CA LYS A 382 -7.15 22.30 8.07
C LYS A 382 -6.48 23.55 8.66
N LYS A 383 -6.01 23.47 9.92
CA LYS A 383 -5.34 24.57 10.63
C LYS A 383 -3.81 24.47 10.56
N ASP A 384 -3.28 23.42 9.95
CA ASP A 384 -1.85 23.25 9.80
C ASP A 384 -1.30 24.29 8.82
N SER A 385 -0.12 24.80 9.12
CA SER A 385 0.60 25.74 8.27
C SER A 385 1.82 25.08 7.64
N MET A 386 2.35 25.70 6.58
CA MET A 386 3.57 25.25 5.92
C MET A 386 4.51 26.44 5.72
N ARG A 387 5.81 26.14 5.71
CA ARG A 387 6.87 27.09 5.38
C ARG A 387 7.87 26.42 4.45
N ASP A 388 8.39 27.21 3.51
CA ASP A 388 9.30 26.76 2.47
C ASP A 388 10.62 27.55 2.57
N TRP A 389 11.73 26.85 2.35
CA TRP A 389 13.06 27.44 2.27
C TRP A 389 13.80 26.84 1.07
N GLY A 390 14.35 27.71 0.23
CA GLY A 390 15.24 27.33 -0.87
C GLY A 390 16.69 27.55 -0.48
N ASN A 391 17.54 26.59 -0.81
CA ASN A 391 18.98 26.57 -0.53
C ASN A 391 19.33 26.99 0.91
N PRO A 392 18.75 26.33 1.94
CA PRO A 392 19.04 26.68 3.31
C PRO A 392 20.52 26.47 3.64
N SER A 393 21.03 27.24 4.60
CA SER A 393 22.44 27.20 5.04
C SER A 393 22.61 26.60 6.44
N ALA A 394 21.57 26.69 7.27
CA ALA A 394 21.58 26.19 8.64
C ALA A 394 20.17 25.75 9.06
N MET A 395 20.10 24.93 10.10
CA MET A 395 18.85 24.48 10.71
C MET A 395 18.84 24.81 12.20
N CYS A 396 17.67 25.16 12.71
CA CYS A 396 17.43 25.44 14.12
C CYS A 396 16.30 24.55 14.62
N VAL A 397 16.56 23.83 15.72
CA VAL A 397 15.59 23.00 16.44
C VAL A 397 15.26 23.70 17.75
N GLU A 398 14.01 24.15 17.90
CA GLU A 398 13.53 24.85 19.09
C GLU A 398 12.64 23.90 19.92
N ILE A 399 13.04 23.64 21.17
CA ILE A 399 12.28 22.84 22.11
C ILE A 399 11.36 23.76 22.92
N LEU A 400 10.04 23.48 22.87
CA LEU A 400 9.01 24.27 23.54
C LEU A 400 8.67 23.69 24.92
N PRO A 401 8.74 24.49 26.01
CA PRO A 401 8.12 24.15 27.28
C PRO A 401 6.64 24.60 27.34
N PRO A 402 5.80 24.04 28.23
CA PRO A 402 6.03 22.87 29.11
C PRO A 402 5.66 21.52 28.46
N GLU A 403 4.89 21.57 27.37
CA GLU A 403 4.54 20.43 26.55
C GLU A 403 5.65 20.22 25.54
N ARG A 404 6.46 19.15 25.68
CA ARG A 404 7.68 18.79 24.92
C ARG A 404 7.53 18.72 23.39
N GLY A 405 7.02 19.77 22.75
CA GLY A 405 6.92 19.96 21.31
C GLY A 405 8.19 20.56 20.75
N VAL A 406 8.44 20.33 19.46
CA VAL A 406 9.61 20.84 18.77
C VAL A 406 9.16 21.73 17.61
N ARG A 407 9.88 22.80 17.32
CA ARG A 407 9.81 23.51 16.04
C ARG A 407 11.11 23.32 15.29
N VAL A 408 10.99 23.18 13.98
CA VAL A 408 12.14 23.12 13.07
C VAL A 408 12.04 24.33 12.15
N HIS A 409 13.15 25.06 12.07
CA HIS A 409 13.31 26.24 11.25
C HIS A 409 14.62 26.13 10.46
N PHE A 410 14.65 26.73 9.28
CA PHE A 410 15.88 26.88 8.50
C PHE A 410 16.26 28.36 8.41
N ASP A 411 17.55 28.62 8.39
CA ASP A 411 18.18 29.95 8.40
C ASP A 411 17.80 30.83 9.62
N ARG A 412 18.27 32.08 9.65
CA ARG A 412 18.26 32.94 10.84
C ARG A 412 16.85 33.15 11.42
N VAL A 413 16.67 32.72 12.67
CA VAL A 413 15.48 33.00 13.49
C VAL A 413 15.63 34.40 14.10
N SER A 414 14.82 35.36 13.64
CA SER A 414 14.90 36.77 14.07
C SER A 414 14.34 37.07 15.46
N ARG A 415 13.68 36.10 16.11
CA ARG A 415 13.06 36.28 17.44
C ARG A 415 13.26 35.07 18.33
N GLN A 416 14.16 35.18 19.29
CA GLN A 416 14.33 34.21 20.38
C GLN A 416 13.25 34.44 21.43
N ARG A 417 12.55 33.37 21.84
CA ARG A 417 11.70 33.42 23.02
C ARG A 417 12.56 33.09 24.25
N PRO A 418 12.43 33.83 25.36
CA PRO A 418 13.30 33.65 26.53
C PRO A 418 13.12 32.29 27.24
N SER A 419 12.06 31.53 26.95
CA SER A 419 11.76 30.25 27.62
C SER A 419 12.08 29.00 26.80
N SER A 420 12.51 29.10 25.54
CA SER A 420 12.76 27.94 24.67
C SER A 420 14.24 27.61 24.57
N VAL A 421 14.57 26.31 24.51
CA VAL A 421 15.94 25.84 24.24
C VAL A 421 16.12 25.75 22.73
N PHE A 422 17.19 26.37 22.21
CA PHE A 422 17.52 26.36 20.79
C PHE A 422 18.79 25.54 20.55
N GLU A 423 18.71 24.62 19.60
CA GLU A 423 19.87 23.89 19.08
C GLU A 423 20.06 24.31 17.62
N ASN A 424 21.17 24.99 17.34
CA ASN A 424 21.55 25.36 15.98
C ASN A 424 22.48 24.29 15.41
N HIS A 425 22.20 23.88 14.18
CA HIS A 425 22.90 22.81 13.50
C HIS A 425 23.36 23.30 12.13
N GLU A 426 24.62 23.03 11.80
CA GLU A 426 25.06 23.02 10.41
C GLU A 426 24.28 21.93 9.64
N LEU A 427 24.14 22.09 8.33
CA LEU A 427 23.48 21.10 7.47
C LEU A 427 24.39 19.90 7.19
N LYS A 428 24.78 19.20 8.26
CA LYS A 428 25.62 18.00 8.26
C LYS A 428 24.96 16.91 9.08
N GLY A 429 25.18 15.66 8.71
CA GLY A 429 24.56 14.52 9.39
C GLY A 429 23.13 14.27 8.96
N GLU A 430 22.31 13.80 9.90
CA GLU A 430 20.97 13.25 9.66
C GLU A 430 19.96 13.81 10.65
N LEU A 431 18.80 14.27 10.14
CA LEU A 431 17.65 14.55 10.98
C LEU A 431 16.87 13.26 11.23
N HIS A 432 16.68 12.90 12.49
CA HIS A 432 15.83 11.80 12.91
C HIS A 432 14.57 12.36 13.56
N CYS A 433 13.41 11.82 13.16
CA CYS A 433 12.12 12.14 13.76
C CYS A 433 11.47 10.88 14.28
N TRP A 434 11.09 10.91 15.56
CA TRP A 434 10.23 9.93 16.19
C TRP A 434 8.90 10.58 16.54
N HIS A 435 7.79 10.00 16.13
CA HIS A 435 6.49 10.52 16.48
C HIS A 435 5.51 9.42 16.87
N HIS A 436 4.46 9.84 17.58
CA HIS A 436 3.32 9.00 17.92
C HIS A 436 2.03 9.78 17.65
N ARG A 437 0.94 9.05 17.45
CA ARG A 437 -0.40 9.56 17.10
C ARG A 437 -0.90 10.77 17.89
N ASP A 438 -0.64 10.76 19.21
CA ASP A 438 -1.23 11.69 20.18
C ASP A 438 -0.16 12.48 20.93
N GLY A 439 1.11 12.38 20.51
CA GLY A 439 2.23 13.00 21.18
C GLY A 439 2.98 13.99 20.29
N PRO A 440 3.77 14.89 20.88
CA PRO A 440 4.69 15.71 20.12
C PRO A 440 5.74 14.83 19.43
N ALA A 441 6.17 15.25 18.24
CA ALA A 441 7.32 14.66 17.58
C ALA A 441 8.60 14.99 18.37
N ILE A 442 9.49 14.01 18.47
CA ILE A 442 10.86 14.15 18.95
C ILE A 442 11.74 14.24 17.72
N VAL A 443 12.61 15.25 17.68
CA VAL A 443 13.52 15.48 16.56
C VAL A 443 14.93 15.63 17.10
N ARG A 444 15.91 14.96 16.47
CA ARG A 444 17.34 15.08 16.78
C ARG A 444 18.17 15.10 15.51
N VAL A 445 19.28 15.85 15.54
CA VAL A 445 20.33 15.78 14.53
C VAL A 445 21.41 14.84 15.03
N LEU A 446 21.79 13.87 14.21
CA LEU A 446 22.78 12.85 14.54
C LEU A 446 23.85 12.76 13.45
N PRO A 447 25.03 12.19 13.72
CA PRO A 447 26.05 11.98 12.71
C PRO A 447 25.57 11.09 11.55
N SER A 448 26.14 11.27 10.35
CA SER A 448 25.84 10.43 9.19
C SER A 448 26.07 8.95 9.49
N GLY A 449 25.18 8.08 9.01
CA GLY A 449 25.19 6.64 9.29
C GLY A 449 24.43 6.22 10.56
N SER A 450 23.94 7.17 11.36
CA SER A 450 23.23 6.87 12.61
C SER A 450 21.96 6.03 12.38
N TRP A 451 21.33 6.13 11.21
CA TRP A 451 20.20 5.27 10.82
C TRP A 451 20.50 3.76 10.83
N GLN A 452 21.76 3.36 10.66
CA GLN A 452 22.19 1.96 10.75
C GLN A 452 22.42 1.50 12.18
N SER A 453 22.61 2.43 13.12
CA SER A 453 22.89 2.10 14.52
C SER A 453 21.63 1.60 15.24
N SER A 454 21.85 0.68 16.19
CA SER A 454 20.85 0.22 17.16
C SER A 454 21.03 0.84 18.55
N ASP A 455 21.93 1.82 18.68
CA ASP A 455 22.32 2.39 19.96
C ASP A 455 21.18 3.15 20.62
N ARG A 456 21.21 3.17 21.95
CA ARG A 456 20.32 4.00 22.75
C ARG A 456 20.91 5.39 22.84
N ILE A 457 20.11 6.39 22.47
CA ILE A 457 20.48 7.79 22.56
C ILE A 457 19.83 8.39 23.82
N GLU A 458 20.64 9.10 24.61
CA GLU A 458 20.15 9.86 25.77
C GLU A 458 19.28 11.03 25.29
N MET A 459 18.16 11.27 25.99
CA MET A 459 17.18 12.29 25.62
C MET A 459 17.45 13.61 26.31
#